data_AF-A0A2M8PN38-F1
#
_entry.id   AF-A0A2M8PN38-F1
#
_cell.length_a   1.000
_cell.length_b   1.000
_cell.length_c   1.000
_cell.angle_alpha   90.00
_cell.angle_beta   90.00
_cell.angle_gamma   90.00
#
_symmetry.space_group_name_H-M   'P 1'
#
loop_
_entity.id
_entity.type
_entity.pdbx_description
1 polymer ?
#
loop_
_entity_poly.entity_id
_entity_poly.type
_entity_poly.pdbx_seq_one_letter_code
_entity_poly.pdbx_strand_id
1 'polypeptide(L)' 'MIERRKTYKFRLYENDANVHLHQQIDVAGLVWNHALALARRYYRLYGKSINFNHLQKHIAKLRKYSTIRCSQAW' A
#
# COMPACT_ATOMS: atom_id res chain seq x y z
N MET A 1 -10.89 34.85 13.11
CA MET A 1 -9.58 34.22 13.39
C MET A 1 -9.31 33.22 12.29
N ILE A 2 -8.27 33.41 11.48
CA ILE A 2 -7.91 32.50 10.38
C ILE A 2 -6.97 31.44 10.93
N GLU A 3 -7.38 30.17 10.89
CA GLU A 3 -6.55 29.05 11.33
C GLU A 3 -5.44 28.78 10.30
N ARG A 4 -4.18 29.06 10.67
CA ARG A 4 -3.02 28.66 9.86
C ARG A 4 -2.68 27.21 10.12
N ARG A 5 -2.71 26.38 9.08
CA ARG A 5 -2.18 25.00 9.09
C ARG A 5 -0.69 25.03 9.43
N LYS A 6 -0.33 24.61 10.64
CA LYS A 6 1.07 24.48 11.09
C LYS A 6 1.64 23.16 10.56
N THR A 7 2.68 23.20 9.75
CA THR A 7 3.45 22.01 9.34
C THR A 7 4.71 21.93 10.19
N TYR A 8 4.79 20.92 11.05
CA TYR A 8 5.97 20.67 11.88
C TYR A 8 7.01 19.88 11.08
N LYS A 9 8.24 20.40 11.01
CA LYS A 9 9.39 19.70 10.40
C LYS A 9 10.13 18.94 11.50
N PHE A 10 9.93 17.63 11.58
CA PHE A 10 10.70 16.78 12.47
C PHE A 10 12.03 16.40 11.81
N ARG A 11 13.15 16.52 12.53
CA ARG A 11 14.40 15.86 12.13
C ARG A 11 14.27 14.39 12.51
N LEU A 12 14.42 13.49 11.54
CA LEU A 12 14.50 12.06 11.81
C LEU A 12 15.93 11.76 12.24
N TYR A 13 16.15 11.61 13.55
CA TYR A 13 17.46 11.19 14.07
C TYR A 13 17.64 9.69 13.83
N GLU A 14 18.86 9.28 13.47
CA GLU A 14 19.19 7.86 13.25
C GLU A 14 18.96 7.05 14.53
N ASN A 15 18.16 5.99 14.41
CA ASN A 15 17.79 5.07 15.48
C ASN A 15 17.47 3.72 14.83
N ASP A 16 17.79 2.61 15.49
CA ASP A 16 17.49 1.25 15.01
C ASP A 16 15.99 1.01 14.78
N ALA A 17 15.12 1.74 15.49
CA ALA A 17 13.68 1.72 15.26
C ALA A 17 13.28 2.27 13.87
N ASN A 18 14.09 3.12 13.26
CA ASN A 18 13.79 3.71 11.95
C ASN A 18 13.82 2.68 10.83
N VAL A 19 14.58 1.59 10.97
CA VAL A 19 14.63 0.50 9.98
C VAL A 19 13.23 -0.08 9.77
N HIS A 20 12.47 -0.29 10.85
CA HIS A 20 11.10 -0.80 10.78
C HIS A 20 10.16 0.20 10.12
N LEU A 21 10.34 1.50 10.39
CA LEU A 21 9.56 2.56 9.75
C LEU A 21 9.81 2.61 8.25
N HIS A 22 11.07 2.54 7.82
CA HIS A 22 11.43 2.50 6.40
C HIS A 22 10.82 1.27 5.71
N GLN A 23 10.93 0.09 6.32
CA GLN A 23 10.29 -1.12 5.80
C GLN A 23 8.77 -0.97 5.66
N GLN A 24 8.09 -0.38 6.64
CA GLN A 24 6.65 -0.12 6.56
C GLN A 24 6.29 0.84 5.42
N ILE A 25 7.07 1.91 5.24
CA ILE A 25 6.88 2.87 4.14
C ILE A 25 7.08 2.18 2.80
N ASP A 26 8.13 1.38 2.65
CA ASP A 26 8.44 0.67 1.42
C ASP A 26 7.35 -0.34 1.07
N VAL A 27 6.89 -1.13 2.05
CA VAL A 27 5.78 -2.08 1.87
C VAL A 27 4.50 -1.35 1.49
N ALA A 28 4.18 -0.23 2.15
CA ALA A 28 3.02 0.58 1.80
C ALA A 28 3.11 1.12 0.36
N GLY A 29 4.29 1.57 -0.05
CA GLY A 29 4.58 2.02 -1.41
C GLY A 29 4.39 0.92 -2.46
N LEU A 30 4.87 -0.30 -2.18
CA LEU A 30 4.68 -1.45 -3.06
C LEU A 30 3.19 -1.81 -3.23
N VAL A 31 2.43 -1.83 -2.13
CA VAL A 31 0.99 -2.10 -2.16
C VAL A 31 0.25 -1.03 -2.96
N TRP A 32 0.59 0.24 -2.76
CA TRP A 32 -0.01 1.36 -3.51
C TRP A 32 0.29 1.26 -5.01
N ASN A 33 1.56 1.01 -5.37
CA ASN A 33 1.98 0.87 -6.76
C ASN A 33 1.23 -0.27 -7.45
N HIS A 34 1.05 -1.40 -6.77
CA HIS A 34 0.28 -2.53 -7.27
C HIS A 34 -1.19 -2.17 -7.49
N ALA A 35 -1.83 -1.53 -6.50
CA ALA A 35 -3.21 -1.09 -6.60
C ALA A 35 -3.44 -0.11 -7.77
N LEU A 36 -2.51 0.84 -7.95
CA LEU A 36 -2.54 1.81 -9.04
C LEU A 36 -2.39 1.14 -10.41
N ALA A 37 -1.47 0.18 -10.54
CA ALA A 37 -1.29 -0.59 -11.77
C ALA A 37 -2.56 -1.38 -12.13
N LEU A 38 -3.20 -2.02 -11.14
CA LEU A 38 -4.46 -2.72 -11.33
C LEU A 38 -5.59 -1.78 -11.76
N ALA A 39 -5.73 -0.63 -11.12
CA ALA A 39 -6.74 0.36 -11.46
C ALA A 39 -6.57 0.88 -12.90
N ARG A 40 -5.32 1.18 -13.32
CA ARG A 40 -5.01 1.57 -14.70
C ARG A 40 -5.36 0.46 -15.70
N ARG A 41 -5.01 -0.79 -15.40
CA ARG A 41 -5.36 -1.94 -16.24
C ARG A 41 -6.87 -2.11 -16.37
N TYR A 42 -7.60 -2.00 -15.26
CA TYR A 42 -9.05 -2.11 -15.25
C TYR A 42 -9.71 -1.00 -16.10
N TYR A 43 -9.23 0.23 -15.96
CA TYR A 43 -9.72 1.36 -16.76
C TYR A 43 -9.50 1.16 -18.26
N ARG A 44 -8.34 0.64 -18.67
CA ARG A 44 -8.05 0.36 -20.09
C ARG A 44 -8.96 -0.72 -20.69
N LEU A 45 -9.42 -1.67 -19.88
CA LEU A 45 -10.27 -2.77 -20.34
C LEU A 45 -11.76 -2.42 -20.34
N TYR A 46 -12.23 -1.70 -19.31
CA TYR A 46 -13.66 -1.48 -19.07
C TYR A 46 -14.10 -0.01 -19.18
N GLY A 47 -13.16 0.92 -19.32
CA GLY A 47 -13.43 2.37 -19.37
C GLY A 47 -13.96 2.96 -18.06
N LYS A 48 -13.91 2.22 -16.95
CA LYS A 48 -14.47 2.61 -15.65
C LYS A 48 -13.44 2.43 -14.54
N SER A 49 -13.58 3.21 -13.46
CA SER A 49 -12.76 3.04 -12.25
C SER A 49 -13.18 1.77 -11.50
N ILE A 50 -12.21 1.12 -10.84
CA ILE A 50 -12.49 -0.05 -10.01
C ILE A 50 -13.17 0.39 -8.71
N ASN A 51 -14.23 -0.33 -8.30
CA ASN A 51 -14.83 -0.12 -6.99
C ASN A 51 -13.83 -0.47 -5.88
N PHE A 52 -13.74 0.36 -4.85
CA PHE A 52 -12.86 0.17 -3.69
C PHE A 52 -13.02 -1.23 -3.05
N ASN A 53 -14.26 -1.70 -2.91
CA ASN A 53 -14.54 -3.03 -2.34
C ASN A 53 -13.94 -4.16 -3.19
N HIS A 54 -13.90 -4.00 -4.52
CA HIS A 54 -13.30 -5.00 -5.41
C HIS A 54 -11.77 -4.99 -5.32
N LEU A 55 -11.18 -3.79 -5.23
CA LEU A 55 -9.75 -3.62 -5.01
C LEU A 55 -9.31 -4.25 -3.68
N GLN A 56 -10.03 -3.98 -2.59
CA GLN A 56 -9.75 -4.56 -1.28
C GLN A 56 -9.86 -6.09 -1.29
N LYS A 57 -10.90 -6.66 -1.92
CA LYS A 57 -11.03 -8.12 -2.10
C LYS A 57 -9.86 -8.69 -2.90
N HIS A 58 -9.40 -8.01 -3.94
CA HIS A 58 -8.26 -8.44 -4.74
C HIS A 58 -6.98 -8.52 -3.89
N ILE A 59 -6.66 -7.46 -3.15
CA ILE A 59 -5.49 -7.41 -2.26
C ILE A 59 -5.59 -8.50 -1.17
N ALA A 60 -6.76 -8.66 -0.54
CA ALA A 60 -6.99 -9.69 0.47
C ALA A 60 -6.78 -11.11 -0.09
N LYS A 61 -7.16 -11.35 -1.35
CA LYS A 61 -6.94 -12.61 -2.04
C LYS A 61 -5.45 -12.89 -2.25
N LEU A 62 -4.67 -11.88 -2.67
CA LEU A 62 -3.22 -12.00 -2.82
C LEU A 62 -2.53 -12.35 -1.49
N ARG A 63 -2.91 -11.69 -0.39
CA ARG A 63 -2.42 -12.00 0.96
C ARG A 63 -2.68 -13.46 1.36
N LYS A 64 -3.86 -13.99 1.03
CA LYS A 64 -4.20 -15.39 1.32
C LYS A 64 -3.30 -16.35 0.54
N TYR A 65 -3.05 -16.06 -0.74
CA TYR A 65 -2.20 -16.92 -1.57
C TYR A 65 -0.73 -16.89 -1.19
N SER A 66 -0.19 -15.77 -0.70
CA SER A 66 1.19 -15.74 -0.21
C SER A 66 1.36 -16.64 1.02
N THR A 67 0.39 -16.62 1.94
CA THR A 67 0.42 -17.46 3.14
C THR A 67 0.30 -18.95 2.81
N ILE A 68 -0.64 -19.33 1.94
CA ILE A 68 -0.85 -20.74 1.56
C ILE A 68 0.34 -21.30 0.78
N ARG A 69 0.94 -20.53 -0.14
CA ARG A 69 2.14 -21.00 -0.87
C ARG A 69 3.35 -21.19 0.04
N CYS A 70 3.47 -20.37 1.09
CA CYS A 70 4.54 -20.50 2.07
C CYS A 70 4.34 -21.74 2.97
N SER A 71 3.09 -22.11 3.29
CA SER A 71 2.81 -23.30 4.11
C SER A 71 2.89 -24.63 3.35
N GLN A 72 2.97 -24.61 2.02
CA GLN A 72 3.19 -25.80 1.17
C GLN A 72 4.63 -25.89 0.63
N ALA A 73 5.51 -25.00 1.08
CA ALA A 73 6.95 -25.04 0.80
C ALA A 73 7.68 -25.71 1.98
N TRP A 74 7.27 -26.93 2.32
CA TRP A 74 7.99 -27.91 3.14
C TRP A 74 7.59 -29.30 2.66
#